data_AF-A0A238W1B7-F1
#
_entry.id   AF-A0A238W1B7-F1
#
_cell.length_a   1.000
_cell.length_b   1.000
_cell.length_c   1.000
_cell.angle_alpha   90.00
_cell.angle_beta   90.00
_cell.angle_gamma   90.00
#
_symmetry.space_group_name_H-M   'P 1'
#
loop_
_entity.id
_entity.type
_entity.pdbx_description
1 polymer ?
#
loop_
_entity_poly.entity_id
_entity_poly.type
_entity_poly.pdbx_seq_one_letter_code
_entity_poly.pdbx_strand_id
1 'polypeptide(L)'
;MEQNTTPRFAFGPRNYRLMFIGLAVLAAGFITMTLDKEDYGEGFLGITLGPILLAIGFLIEFWAIMAKSTAAPIARDVATTSTVPSQPVPPVATPAAPQAPTYKR
;
A
#
# COMPACT_ATOMS: atom_id res chain seq x y z
N MET A 1 -29.52 -0.09 6.42
CA MET A 1 -28.55 0.26 5.36
C MET A 1 -27.33 -0.61 5.59
N GLU A 2 -27.16 -1.67 4.81
CA GLU A 2 -26.04 -2.59 4.97
C GLU A 2 -24.77 -1.91 4.44
N GLN A 3 -23.81 -1.66 5.32
CA GLN A 3 -22.50 -1.11 4.94
C GLN A 3 -21.74 -2.17 4.14
N ASN A 4 -21.75 -2.03 2.82
CA ASN A 4 -20.89 -2.81 1.95
C ASN A 4 -19.45 -2.29 2.09
N THR A 5 -18.74 -2.79 3.11
CA THR A 5 -17.34 -2.48 3.37
C THR A 5 -16.52 -3.09 2.25
N THR A 6 -16.22 -2.29 1.21
CA THR A 6 -15.34 -2.76 0.14
C THR A 6 -13.95 -3.03 0.75
N PRO A 7 -13.44 -4.27 0.69
CA PRO A 7 -12.17 -4.62 1.28
C PRO A 7 -11.07 -3.82 0.57
N ARG A 8 -10.37 -3.02 1.36
CA ARG A 8 -9.29 -2.15 0.91
C ARG A 8 -7.97 -2.85 1.18
N PHE A 9 -7.40 -3.46 0.14
CA PHE A 9 -6.11 -4.13 0.20
C PHE A 9 -4.96 -3.12 0.38
N ALA A 10 -3.91 -3.52 1.09
CA ALA A 10 -2.73 -2.67 1.34
C ALA A 10 -1.96 -2.34 0.05
N PHE A 11 -2.01 -3.23 -0.95
CA PHE A 11 -1.33 -3.07 -2.23
C PHE A 11 -2.21 -3.46 -3.41
N GLY A 12 -1.88 -2.96 -4.60
CA GLY A 12 -2.57 -3.31 -5.84
C GLY A 12 -2.33 -4.78 -6.26
N PRO A 13 -3.21 -5.36 -7.10
CA PRO A 13 -3.12 -6.77 -7.53
C PRO A 13 -1.84 -7.11 -8.32
N ARG A 14 -1.12 -6.09 -8.82
CA ARG A 14 0.18 -6.26 -9.48
C ARG A 14 1.32 -6.45 -8.47
N ASN A 15 1.28 -5.78 -7.32
CA ASN A 15 2.28 -5.98 -6.25
C ASN A 15 2.15 -7.34 -5.61
N TYR A 16 0.93 -7.84 -5.43
CA TYR A 16 0.72 -9.19 -4.91
C TYR A 16 1.39 -10.26 -5.79
N ARG A 17 1.39 -10.08 -7.11
CA ARG A 17 2.12 -10.98 -8.02
C ARG A 17 3.63 -10.90 -7.83
N LEU A 18 4.18 -9.71 -7.59
CA LEU A 18 5.62 -9.53 -7.31
C LEU A 18 6.02 -10.17 -5.97
N MET A 19 5.20 -10.05 -4.93
CA MET A 19 5.44 -10.76 -3.66
C MET A 19 5.37 -12.28 -3.85
N PHE A 20 4.44 -12.80 -4.65
CA PHE A 20 4.40 -14.24 -4.90
C PHE A 20 5.68 -14.75 -5.60
N ILE A 21 6.25 -13.94 -6.50
CA ILE A 21 7.53 -14.24 -7.15
C ILE A 21 8.68 -14.19 -6.14
N GLY A 22 8.73 -13.16 -5.27
CA GLY A 22 9.75 -13.06 -4.21
C GLY A 22 9.73 -14.28 -3.28
N LEU A 23 8.53 -14.70 -2.87
CA LEU A 23 8.33 -15.88 -2.04
C LEU A 23 8.77 -17.17 -2.74
N ALA A 24 8.50 -17.30 -4.04
CA ALA A 24 8.97 -18.44 -4.82
C ALA A 24 10.50 -18.50 -4.91
N VAL A 25 11.18 -17.35 -5.02
CA VAL A 25 12.64 -17.26 -5.02
C VAL A 25 13.22 -17.60 -3.64
N LEU A 26 12.61 -17.12 -2.56
CA LEU A 26 12.98 -17.49 -1.19
C LEU A 26 12.85 -18.99 -0.96
N ALA A 27 11.70 -19.57 -1.35
CA ALA A 27 11.48 -21.00 -1.28
C ALA A 27 12.53 -21.78 -2.09
N ALA A 28 12.83 -21.32 -3.32
CA ALA A 28 13.89 -21.92 -4.13
C ALA A 28 15.25 -21.88 -3.41
N GLY A 29 15.63 -20.78 -2.76
CA GLY A 29 16.87 -20.68 -1.99
C GLY A 29 16.96 -21.69 -0.83
N PHE A 30 15.88 -21.84 -0.06
CA PHE A 30 15.81 -22.84 1.02
C PHE A 30 15.81 -24.28 0.47
N ILE A 31 15.14 -24.52 -0.65
CA ILE A 31 15.15 -25.83 -1.33
C ILE A 31 16.56 -26.14 -1.84
N THR A 32 17.26 -25.18 -2.43
CA THR A 32 18.65 -25.36 -2.90
C THR A 32 19.58 -25.77 -1.77
N MET A 33 19.46 -25.15 -0.57
CA MET A 33 20.22 -25.58 0.61
C MET A 33 19.86 -27.01 1.05
N THR A 34 18.58 -27.36 1.01
CA THR A 34 18.10 -28.69 1.42
C THR A 34 18.49 -29.79 0.43
N LEU A 35 18.60 -29.46 -0.85
CA LEU A 35 18.91 -30.41 -1.92
C LEU A 35 20.43 -30.61 -2.08
N ASP A 36 21.25 -29.81 -1.40
CA ASP A 36 22.70 -29.97 -1.45
C ASP A 36 23.10 -31.32 -0.84
N LYS A 37 23.83 -32.12 -1.61
CA LYS A 37 24.14 -33.53 -1.28
C LYS A 37 25.45 -33.69 -0.49
N GLU A 38 26.17 -32.60 -0.28
CA GLU A 38 27.34 -32.56 0.59
C GLU A 38 26.92 -32.70 2.05
N ASP A 39 27.62 -33.56 2.80
CA ASP A 39 27.43 -33.66 4.25
C ASP A 39 27.67 -32.27 4.86
N TYR A 40 26.70 -31.80 5.66
CA TYR A 40 26.66 -30.46 6.27
C TYR A 40 26.34 -29.27 5.36
N GLY A 41 26.05 -29.47 4.07
CA GLY A 41 25.71 -28.34 3.19
C GLY A 41 26.88 -27.40 2.91
N GLU A 42 28.12 -27.90 3.09
CA GLU A 42 29.38 -27.25 2.74
C GLU A 42 29.55 -27.10 1.21
N GLY A 43 28.66 -27.71 0.43
CA GLY A 43 28.61 -27.54 -1.00
C GLY A 43 28.44 -26.07 -1.39
N PHE A 44 29.01 -25.72 -2.55
CA PHE A 44 28.88 -24.36 -3.10
C PHE A 44 27.41 -23.93 -3.23
N LEU A 45 26.50 -24.88 -3.44
CA LEU A 45 25.07 -24.66 -3.55
C LEU A 45 24.46 -24.22 -2.21
N GLY A 46 24.85 -24.83 -1.10
CA GLY A 46 24.38 -24.53 0.24
C GLY A 46 24.98 -23.25 0.83
N ILE A 47 26.31 -23.08 0.79
CA ILE A 47 27.01 -21.95 1.43
C ILE A 47 27.02 -20.68 0.56
N THR A 48 27.07 -20.82 -0.77
CA THR A 48 27.17 -19.65 -1.67
C THR A 48 25.87 -19.37 -2.39
N LEU A 49 25.32 -20.35 -3.11
CA LEU A 49 24.15 -20.12 -3.96
C LEU A 49 22.87 -19.89 -3.14
N GLY A 50 22.67 -20.67 -2.07
CA GLY A 50 21.54 -20.55 -1.15
C GLY A 50 21.40 -19.14 -0.57
N PRO A 51 22.42 -18.59 0.13
CA PRO A 51 22.35 -17.26 0.71
C PRO A 51 22.18 -16.16 -0.33
N ILE A 52 22.78 -16.30 -1.52
CA ILE A 52 22.60 -15.35 -2.62
C ILE A 52 21.14 -15.35 -3.10
N LEU A 53 20.52 -16.52 -3.29
CA LEU A 53 19.11 -16.63 -3.67
C LEU A 53 18.19 -16.03 -2.60
N LEU A 54 18.48 -16.28 -1.32
CA LEU A 54 17.72 -15.67 -0.22
C LEU A 54 17.87 -14.15 -0.19
N ALA A 55 19.08 -13.62 -0.38
CA ALA A 55 19.34 -12.18 -0.45
C ALA A 55 18.59 -11.52 -1.61
N ILE A 56 18.64 -12.12 -2.80
CA ILE A 56 17.90 -11.64 -3.98
C ILE A 56 16.38 -11.72 -3.73
N GLY A 57 15.90 -12.82 -3.16
CA GLY A 57 14.48 -13.01 -2.81
C GLY A 57 13.98 -11.93 -1.84
N PHE A 58 14.75 -11.64 -0.79
CA PHE A 58 14.45 -10.55 0.14
C PHE A 58 14.47 -9.18 -0.55
N LEU A 59 15.39 -8.93 -1.47
CA LEU A 59 15.47 -7.68 -2.21
C LEU A 59 14.24 -7.48 -3.11
N ILE A 60 13.78 -8.55 -3.77
CA ILE A 60 12.57 -8.57 -4.57
C ILE A 60 11.35 -8.27 -3.71
N GLU A 61 11.24 -8.88 -2.52
CA GLU A 61 10.14 -8.61 -1.59
C GLU A 61 10.13 -7.16 -1.10
N PHE A 62 11.30 -6.66 -0.72
CA PHE A 62 11.45 -5.27 -0.28
C PHE A 62 11.04 -4.30 -1.39
N TRP A 63 11.47 -4.57 -2.63
CA TRP A 63 11.06 -3.80 -3.79
C TRP A 63 9.58 -3.95 -4.11
N ALA A 64 9.00 -5.15 -3.98
CA ALA A 64 7.58 -5.42 -4.22
C ALA A 64 6.67 -4.68 -3.24
N ILE A 65 7.08 -4.52 -1.98
CA ILE A 65 6.37 -3.71 -0.99
C ILE A 65 6.48 -2.22 -1.32
N MET A 66 7.69 -1.77 -1.71
CA MET A 66 7.96 -0.36 -1.97
C MET A 66 7.45 0.10 -3.34
N ALA A 67 7.25 -0.82 -4.30
CA ALA A 67 6.77 -0.55 -5.64
C ALA A 67 5.31 -0.12 -5.63
N LYS A 68 5.03 1.13 -5.26
CA LYS A 68 3.69 1.70 -5.42
C LYS A 68 3.42 1.87 -6.92
N SER A 69 2.51 1.07 -7.48
CA SER A 69 2.07 1.31 -8.86
C SER A 69 1.36 2.66 -8.92
N THR A 70 1.94 3.61 -9.65
CA THR A 70 1.29 4.87 -10.04
C THR A 70 0.14 4.56 -10.99
N ALA A 71 -0.97 4.18 -10.39
CA ALA A 71 -2.31 4.25 -10.91
C ALA A 71 -3.17 3.95 -9.69
N ALA A 72 -3.26 4.92 -8.78
CA ALA A 72 -4.44 5.00 -7.95
C ALA A 72 -5.53 5.48 -8.91
N PRO A 73 -6.46 4.63 -9.40
CA PRO A 73 -7.74 5.18 -9.79
C PRO A 73 -8.22 5.83 -8.50
N ILE A 74 -8.30 7.16 -8.51
CA ILE A 74 -8.80 7.96 -7.40
C ILE A 74 -10.07 7.25 -6.97
N ALA A 75 -10.02 6.57 -5.82
CA ALA A 75 -11.16 5.86 -5.30
C ALA A 75 -12.18 6.96 -5.01
N ARG A 76 -13.13 7.15 -5.92
CA ARG A 76 -14.32 7.97 -5.72
C ARG A 76 -15.23 7.20 -4.77
N ASP A 77 -14.71 6.88 -3.59
CA ASP A 77 -15.42 6.17 -2.57
C ASP A 77 -16.22 7.21 -1.80
N VAL A 78 -17.53 7.02 -1.74
CA VAL A 78 -18.52 7.98 -1.23
C VAL A 78 -18.22 8.40 0.20
N ALA A 79 -17.50 7.56 0.95
CA ALA A 79 -16.98 7.86 2.28
C ALA A 79 -15.98 9.03 2.33
N THR A 80 -15.14 9.21 1.31
CA THR A 80 -14.16 10.31 1.26
C THR A 80 -14.82 11.64 0.90
N THR A 81 -15.83 11.61 0.02
CA THR A 81 -16.65 12.77 -0.33
C THR A 81 -17.52 13.25 0.83
N SER A 82 -17.86 12.36 1.76
CA SER A 82 -18.74 12.69 2.90
C SER A 82 -18.05 13.47 4.03
N THR A 83 -16.72 13.64 3.99
CA THR A 83 -15.97 14.41 5.02
C THR A 83 -15.57 15.82 4.60
N VAL A 84 -15.89 16.22 3.36
CA VAL A 84 -16.18 17.63 3.10
C VAL A 84 -17.68 17.75 3.37
N PRO A 85 -18.12 18.14 4.59
CA PRO A 85 -19.48 18.61 4.70
C PRO A 85 -19.59 19.73 3.68
N SER A 86 -20.41 19.53 2.65
CA SER A 86 -21.07 20.60 1.95
C SER A 86 -21.83 21.36 3.03
N GLN A 87 -21.10 22.24 3.72
CA GLN A 87 -21.66 23.22 4.62
C GLN A 87 -22.69 23.93 3.75
N PRO A 88 -23.99 23.80 4.05
CA PRO A 88 -24.97 24.56 3.32
C PRO A 88 -24.58 26.01 3.58
N VAL A 89 -24.17 26.70 2.52
CA VAL A 89 -24.03 28.14 2.57
C VAL A 89 -25.40 28.60 3.08
N PRO A 90 -25.50 29.19 4.29
CA PRO A 90 -26.79 29.59 4.83
C PRO A 90 -27.47 30.45 3.76
N PRO A 91 -28.79 30.29 3.52
CA PRO A 91 -29.49 31.15 2.59
C PRO A 91 -29.14 32.57 3.00
N VAL A 92 -28.54 33.31 2.07
CA VAL A 92 -28.21 34.72 2.24
C VAL A 92 -29.52 35.37 2.66
N ALA A 93 -29.66 35.59 3.97
CA ALA A 93 -30.73 36.38 4.51
C ALA A 93 -30.61 37.72 3.79
N THR A 94 -31.73 38.18 3.26
CA THR A 94 -32.00 39.51 2.73
C THR A 94 -30.99 40.53 3.27
N PRO A 95 -30.31 41.34 2.43
CA PRO A 95 -29.30 42.27 2.92
C PRO A 95 -29.93 43.20 3.95
N ALA A 96 -29.76 42.87 5.22
CA ALA A 96 -30.10 43.72 6.33
C ALA A 96 -29.18 44.94 6.19
N ALA A 97 -29.81 46.11 6.11
CA ALA A 97 -29.16 47.40 5.90
C ALA A 97 -27.86 47.52 6.71
N PRO A 98 -26.78 48.09 6.14
CA PRO A 98 -25.51 48.25 6.83
C PRO A 98 -25.71 49.12 8.07
N GLN A 99 -25.72 48.50 9.25
CA GLN A 99 -25.69 49.24 10.50
C GLN A 99 -24.27 49.78 10.69
N ALA A 100 -24.12 51.10 10.55
CA ALA A 100 -22.86 51.79 10.77
C ALA A 100 -22.41 51.64 12.24
N PRO A 101 -21.13 51.33 12.52
CA PRO A 101 -20.64 51.27 13.89
C PRO A 101 -20.65 52.68 14.50
N THR A 102 -21.48 52.89 15.51
CA THR A 102 -21.49 54.12 16.32
C THR A 102 -20.24 54.12 17.20
N TYR A 103 -19.23 54.91 16.82
CA TYR A 103 -18.05 55.13 17.64
C TYR A 103 -18.38 56.10 18.78
N LYS A 104 -18.29 55.63 20.03
CA LYS A 104 -18.33 56.47 21.23
C LYS A 104 -16.94 57.08 21.42
N ARG A 105 -16.84 58.42 21.32
CA ARG A 105 -15.68 59.18 21.81
C ARG A 105 -15.70 59.26 23.33
#